data_AF-A0A5B1LHN7-F1
#
_entry.id   AF-A0A5B1LHN7-F1
#
_cell.length_a   1.000
_cell.length_b   1.000
_cell.length_c   1.000
_cell.angle_alpha   90.00
_cell.angle_beta   90.00
_cell.angle_gamma   90.00
#
_symmetry.space_group_name_H-M   'P 1'
#
loop_
_entity.id
_entity.type
_entity.pdbx_description
1 polymer ?
#
loop_
_entity_poly.entity_id
_entity_poly.type
_entity_poly.pdbx_seq_one_letter_code
_entity_poly.pdbx_strand_id
1 'polypeptide(L)'
;MAPDQIEDPLADATDALRTEGYTVQRPLDAVLLVEGKFLNPERIALRAAGEAGDAAMGAWAISRENDWTLVAWSRPDLVTITQRGTAPARWRHRRIPPAMRPDAQTFLEGGASPHDIVTTPKHRPTDAAREVLTQLGIESPEPPGWVPPPPPPVPVVTAPPVKAVRVRAPRAPKPAVVRKPEPVTNVCPRCFMAIPATGICDNCG
;
A
#
# COMPACT_ATOMS: atom_id res chain seq x y z
N MET A 1 8.26 -48.82 3.91
CA MET A 1 8.03 -47.38 4.16
C MET A 1 7.91 -46.72 2.81
N ALA A 2 6.68 -46.40 2.40
CA ALA A 2 6.48 -45.50 1.27
C ALA A 2 7.02 -44.12 1.68
N PRO A 3 7.68 -43.38 0.79
CA PRO A 3 8.04 -42.00 1.10
C PRO A 3 6.76 -41.23 1.37
N ASP A 4 6.74 -40.53 2.49
CA ASP A 4 5.72 -39.55 2.85
C ASP A 4 5.53 -38.63 1.63
N GLN A 5 4.39 -38.74 0.95
CA GLN A 5 4.04 -37.85 -0.14
C GLN A 5 3.79 -36.49 0.51
N ILE A 6 4.84 -35.66 0.60
CA ILE A 6 4.69 -34.28 1.05
C ILE A 6 3.80 -33.62 0.00
N GLU A 7 2.52 -33.49 0.35
CA GLU A 7 1.51 -32.82 -0.46
C GLU A 7 2.00 -31.40 -0.76
N ASP A 8 1.99 -31.01 -2.03
CA ASP A 8 2.49 -29.71 -2.45
C ASP A 8 1.57 -28.62 -1.90
N PRO A 9 2.02 -27.80 -0.93
CA PRO A 9 1.15 -26.84 -0.26
C PRO A 9 0.65 -25.72 -1.19
N LEU A 10 1.22 -25.58 -2.38
CA LEU A 10 0.88 -24.55 -3.35
C LEU A 10 0.08 -25.08 -4.54
N ALA A 11 -0.28 -26.36 -4.56
CA ALA A 11 -1.01 -26.99 -5.66
C ALA A 11 -2.36 -26.29 -5.91
N ASP A 12 -3.18 -26.14 -4.86
CA ASP A 12 -4.50 -25.50 -4.95
C ASP A 12 -4.40 -24.06 -5.46
N ALA A 13 -3.45 -23.28 -4.93
CA ALA A 13 -3.20 -21.91 -5.36
C ALA A 13 -2.79 -21.86 -6.84
N THR A 14 -1.91 -22.78 -7.27
CA THR A 14 -1.44 -22.88 -8.65
C THR A 14 -2.57 -23.21 -9.62
N ASP A 15 -3.40 -24.20 -9.27
CA ASP A 15 -4.51 -24.66 -10.11
C ASP A 15 -5.63 -23.62 -10.21
N ALA A 16 -5.95 -22.95 -9.10
CA ALA A 16 -6.92 -21.86 -9.06
C ALA A 16 -6.49 -20.68 -9.96
N LEU A 17 -5.22 -20.29 -9.91
CA LEU A 17 -4.68 -19.20 -10.75
C LEU A 17 -4.61 -19.58 -12.23
N ARG A 18 -4.23 -20.83 -12.55
CA ARG A 18 -4.18 -21.31 -13.94
C ARG A 18 -5.56 -21.46 -14.56
N THR A 19 -6.55 -21.88 -13.78
CA THR A 19 -7.95 -21.99 -14.24
C THR A 19 -8.52 -20.62 -14.63
N GLU A 20 -8.06 -19.55 -14.01
CA GLU A 20 -8.38 -18.16 -14.38
C GLU A 20 -7.60 -17.63 -15.60
N GLY A 21 -6.70 -18.46 -16.16
CA GLY A 21 -5.94 -18.13 -17.36
C GLY A 21 -4.68 -17.30 -17.08
N TYR A 22 -4.18 -17.27 -15.85
CA TYR A 22 -2.88 -16.66 -15.55
C TYR A 22 -1.73 -17.62 -15.84
N THR A 23 -0.58 -17.06 -16.21
CA THR A 23 0.67 -17.80 -16.30
C THR A 23 1.25 -17.92 -14.91
N VAL A 24 1.48 -19.14 -14.44
CA VAL A 24 2.04 -19.40 -13.10
C VAL A 24 3.33 -20.20 -13.23
N GLN A 25 4.41 -19.63 -12.70
CA GLN A 25 5.73 -20.24 -12.59
C GLN A 25 6.09 -20.40 -11.11
N ARG A 26 7.01 -21.32 -10.80
CA ARG A 26 7.49 -21.58 -9.44
C ARG A 26 9.01 -21.38 -9.39
N PRO A 27 9.49 -20.13 -9.19
CA PRO A 27 10.92 -19.84 -9.14
C PRO A 27 11.62 -20.43 -7.91
N LEU A 28 10.90 -20.65 -6.81
CA LEU A 28 11.40 -21.26 -5.57
C LEU A 28 10.33 -22.21 -5.00
N ASP A 29 10.73 -23.15 -4.16
CA ASP A 29 9.83 -24.18 -3.62
C ASP A 29 8.60 -23.59 -2.92
N ALA A 30 8.73 -22.51 -2.14
CA ALA A 30 7.59 -21.90 -1.46
C ALA A 30 7.02 -20.66 -2.20
N VAL A 31 7.41 -20.41 -3.46
CA VAL A 31 7.13 -19.12 -4.11
C VAL A 31 6.55 -19.27 -5.51
N LEU A 32 5.45 -18.57 -5.75
CA LEU A 32 4.80 -18.46 -7.05
C LEU A 32 5.17 -17.13 -7.73
N LEU A 33 5.33 -17.18 -9.05
CA LEU A 33 5.39 -16.02 -9.93
C LEU A 33 4.19 -16.08 -10.87
N VAL A 34 3.33 -15.07 -10.80
CA VAL A 34 2.08 -14.98 -11.53
C VAL A 34 2.13 -13.81 -12.50
N GLU A 35 1.92 -14.10 -13.78
CA GLU A 35 1.84 -13.10 -14.82
C GLU A 35 0.47 -13.14 -15.48
N GLY A 36 -0.10 -11.98 -15.77
CA GLY A 36 -1.44 -11.94 -16.35
C GLY A 36 -1.98 -10.56 -16.67
N LYS A 37 -3.18 -10.56 -17.24
CA LYS A 37 -3.91 -9.33 -17.58
C LYS A 37 -4.79 -8.91 -16.39
N PHE A 38 -4.17 -8.30 -15.39
CA PHE A 38 -4.87 -7.72 -14.24
C PHE A 38 -4.35 -6.32 -13.93
N LEU A 39 -5.24 -5.46 -13.39
CA LEU A 39 -4.92 -4.08 -13.00
C LEU A 39 -4.34 -4.01 -11.57
N ASN A 40 -4.76 -4.92 -10.69
CA ASN A 40 -4.29 -4.96 -9.31
C ASN A 40 -3.46 -6.22 -9.02
N PRO A 41 -2.13 -6.19 -9.20
CA PRO A 41 -1.23 -7.27 -8.78
C PRO A 41 -1.34 -7.63 -7.29
N GLU A 42 -1.58 -6.67 -6.39
CA GLU A 42 -1.69 -6.95 -4.96
C GLU A 42 -2.84 -7.90 -4.66
N ARG A 43 -3.98 -7.72 -5.34
CA ARG A 43 -5.13 -8.60 -5.17
C ARG A 43 -4.83 -10.04 -5.58
N ILE A 44 -4.09 -10.24 -6.68
CA ILE A 44 -3.72 -11.56 -7.18
C ILE A 44 -2.75 -12.25 -6.22
N ALA A 45 -1.73 -11.53 -5.76
CA ALA A 45 -0.74 -12.07 -4.82
C ALA A 45 -1.38 -12.41 -3.45
N LEU A 46 -2.26 -11.55 -2.93
CA LEU A 46 -2.98 -11.82 -1.67
C LEU A 46 -3.93 -13.00 -1.80
N ARG A 47 -4.62 -13.13 -2.94
CA ARG A 47 -5.46 -14.30 -3.22
C ARG A 47 -4.65 -15.58 -3.22
N ALA A 48 -3.48 -15.60 -3.88
CA ALA A 48 -2.60 -16.77 -3.89
C ALA A 48 -2.20 -17.20 -2.47
N ALA A 49 -1.84 -16.24 -1.61
CA ALA A 49 -1.58 -16.50 -0.20
C ALA A 49 -2.84 -16.99 0.55
N GLY A 50 -4.02 -16.49 0.18
CA GLY A 50 -5.31 -16.95 0.68
C GLY A 50 -5.53 -18.43 0.40
N GLU A 51 -5.35 -18.87 -0.85
CA GLU A 51 -5.52 -20.27 -1.25
C GLU A 51 -4.49 -21.20 -0.60
N ALA A 52 -3.27 -20.73 -0.35
CA ALA A 52 -2.25 -21.49 0.39
C ALA A 52 -2.57 -21.67 1.89
N GLY A 53 -3.59 -20.98 2.41
CA GLY A 53 -4.05 -21.12 3.80
C GLY A 53 -2.99 -20.72 4.82
N ASP A 54 -2.58 -21.68 5.66
CA ASP A 54 -1.57 -21.48 6.71
C ASP A 54 -0.14 -21.84 6.26
N ALA A 55 0.04 -22.34 5.04
CA ALA A 55 1.37 -22.63 4.51
C ALA A 55 2.15 -21.33 4.29
N ALA A 56 3.42 -21.31 4.73
CA ALA A 56 4.31 -20.19 4.47
C ALA A 56 4.60 -20.15 2.95
N MET A 57 4.40 -18.99 2.33
CA MET A 57 4.53 -18.84 0.89
C MET A 57 4.85 -17.42 0.43
N GLY A 58 5.45 -17.30 -0.75
CA GLY A 58 5.60 -16.05 -1.48
C GLY A 58 4.81 -16.04 -2.78
N ALA A 59 4.29 -14.89 -3.18
CA ALA A 59 3.64 -14.70 -4.46
C ALA A 59 4.06 -13.37 -5.08
N TRP A 60 4.81 -13.43 -6.18
CA TRP A 60 4.92 -12.31 -7.10
C TRP A 60 3.72 -12.30 -8.04
N ALA A 61 3.12 -11.13 -8.23
CA ALA A 61 2.16 -10.88 -9.29
C ALA A 61 2.67 -9.72 -10.14
N ILE A 62 2.91 -9.97 -11.42
CA ILE A 62 3.36 -8.97 -12.40
C ILE A 62 2.21 -8.65 -13.34
N SER A 63 1.83 -7.37 -13.38
CA SER A 63 0.80 -6.88 -14.28
C SER A 63 1.35 -6.63 -15.69
N ARG A 64 0.45 -6.47 -16.66
CA ARG A 64 0.81 -6.07 -18.04
C ARG A 64 1.55 -4.72 -18.13
N GLU A 65 1.43 -3.86 -17.12
CA GLU A 65 2.06 -2.53 -17.08
C GLU A 65 3.47 -2.59 -16.46
N ASN A 66 3.99 -3.80 -16.24
CA ASN A 66 5.27 -4.08 -15.60
C ASN A 66 5.35 -3.62 -14.12
N ASP A 67 4.20 -3.24 -13.54
CA ASP A 67 4.03 -3.11 -12.10
C ASP A 67 3.95 -4.48 -11.46
N TRP A 68 4.51 -4.61 -10.25
CA TRP A 68 4.49 -5.86 -9.51
C TRP A 68 4.14 -5.68 -8.04
N THR A 69 3.62 -6.76 -7.47
CA THR A 69 3.47 -6.90 -6.02
C THR A 69 4.09 -8.23 -5.60
N LEU A 70 4.88 -8.20 -4.53
CA LEU A 70 5.28 -9.38 -3.78
C LEU A 70 4.43 -9.45 -2.51
N VAL A 71 3.75 -10.56 -2.30
CA VAL A 71 3.20 -10.96 -1.00
C VAL A 71 4.08 -12.06 -0.43
N ALA A 72 4.54 -11.89 0.79
CA ALA A 72 5.23 -12.92 1.54
C ALA A 72 4.43 -13.19 2.82
N TRP A 73 4.01 -14.44 2.99
CA TRP A 73 3.11 -14.89 4.03
C TRP A 73 3.80 -15.96 4.86
N SER A 74 3.90 -15.74 6.16
CA SER A 74 4.32 -16.73 7.13
C SER A 74 3.61 -16.38 8.43
N ARG A 75 2.56 -17.14 8.79
CA ARG A 75 1.67 -16.77 9.88
C ARG A 75 2.48 -16.49 11.17
N PRO A 76 2.24 -15.34 11.86
CA PRO A 76 1.18 -14.35 11.64
C PRO A 76 1.55 -13.18 10.72
N ASP A 77 2.76 -13.16 10.19
CA ASP A 77 3.34 -12.02 9.51
C ASP A 77 3.00 -12.04 8.00
N LEU A 78 2.34 -10.97 7.54
CA LEU A 78 2.00 -10.72 6.15
C LEU A 78 2.76 -9.49 5.67
N VAL A 79 3.66 -9.70 4.72
CA VAL A 79 4.46 -8.65 4.10
C VAL A 79 3.95 -8.43 2.68
N THR A 80 3.69 -7.17 2.34
CA THR A 80 3.31 -6.78 0.98
C THR A 80 4.26 -5.70 0.50
N ILE A 81 4.86 -5.91 -0.67
CA ILE A 81 5.80 -5.00 -1.30
C ILE A 81 5.26 -4.66 -2.68
N THR A 82 4.98 -3.39 -2.92
CA THR A 82 4.35 -2.94 -4.18
C THR A 82 5.28 -2.00 -4.91
N GLN A 83 5.49 -2.24 -6.20
CA GLN A 83 6.26 -1.41 -7.10
C GLN A 83 5.36 -0.93 -8.23
N ARG A 84 5.30 0.39 -8.40
CA ARG A 84 4.46 1.05 -9.41
C ARG A 84 5.31 1.99 -10.25
N GLY A 85 5.44 1.70 -11.53
CA GLY A 85 6.31 2.42 -12.45
C GLY A 85 7.73 2.57 -11.87
N THR A 86 8.18 3.82 -11.77
CA THR A 86 9.54 4.18 -11.31
C THR A 86 9.59 4.62 -9.85
N ALA A 87 8.46 4.62 -9.13
CA ALA A 87 8.43 4.98 -7.71
C ALA A 87 9.17 3.92 -6.87
N PRO A 88 9.78 4.25 -5.72
CA PRO A 88 10.42 3.23 -4.89
C PRO A 88 9.41 2.21 -4.36
N ALA A 89 9.84 0.95 -4.22
CA ALA A 89 9.01 -0.13 -3.72
C ALA A 89 8.49 0.19 -2.31
N ARG A 90 7.17 0.06 -2.15
CA ARG A 90 6.46 0.40 -0.92
C ARG A 90 6.23 -0.85 -0.08
N TRP A 91 6.86 -0.90 1.09
CA TRP A 91 6.69 -1.99 2.03
C TRP A 91 5.47 -1.76 2.95
N ARG A 92 4.76 -2.83 3.25
CA ARG A 92 3.75 -2.92 4.30
C ARG A 92 3.95 -4.23 5.04
N HIS A 93 3.96 -4.17 6.36
CA HIS A 93 4.07 -5.34 7.21
C HIS A 93 2.88 -5.35 8.17
N ARG A 94 2.18 -6.48 8.23
CA ARG A 94 0.99 -6.69 9.06
C ARG A 94 1.14 -7.94 9.90
N ARG A 95 0.54 -7.92 11.09
CA ARG A 95 0.31 -9.13 11.89
C ARG A 95 -1.15 -9.51 11.86
N ILE A 96 -1.44 -10.58 11.12
CA ILE A 96 -2.81 -11.03 10.86
C ILE A 96 -3.25 -12.00 11.98
N PRO A 97 -4.41 -11.78 12.62
CA PRO A 97 -4.94 -12.68 13.63
C PRO A 97 -5.19 -14.10 13.08
N PRO A 98 -5.17 -15.15 13.93
CA PRO A 98 -5.44 -16.53 13.52
C PRO A 98 -6.76 -16.72 12.75
N ALA A 99 -7.80 -15.99 13.15
CA ALA A 99 -9.13 -16.07 12.54
C ALA A 99 -9.24 -15.40 11.15
N MET A 100 -8.21 -14.67 10.72
CA MET A 100 -8.21 -13.91 9.47
C MET A 100 -7.26 -14.55 8.45
N ARG A 101 -7.76 -14.69 7.21
CA ARG A 101 -6.98 -15.15 6.07
C ARG A 101 -6.21 -13.97 5.44
N PRO A 102 -5.07 -14.20 4.78
CA PRO A 102 -4.29 -13.11 4.18
C PRO A 102 -5.04 -12.37 3.06
N ASP A 103 -5.89 -13.06 2.29
CA ASP A 103 -6.71 -12.48 1.22
C ASP A 103 -7.84 -11.57 1.73
N ALA A 104 -8.21 -11.66 3.00
CA ALA A 104 -9.17 -10.71 3.61
C ALA A 104 -8.69 -9.25 3.52
N GLN A 105 -7.36 -9.03 3.36
CA GLN A 105 -6.80 -7.69 3.17
C GLN A 105 -7.14 -7.08 1.81
N THR A 106 -7.58 -7.87 0.81
CA THR A 106 -7.98 -7.36 -0.51
C THR A 106 -9.16 -6.40 -0.46
N PHE A 107 -9.98 -6.47 0.60
CA PHE A 107 -11.12 -5.58 0.81
C PHE A 107 -10.75 -4.27 1.53
N LEU A 108 -9.51 -4.13 2.00
CA LEU A 108 -9.02 -2.97 2.75
C LEU A 108 -8.21 -1.99 1.88
N GLU A 109 -8.40 -2.01 0.56
CA GLU A 109 -7.60 -1.26 -0.42
C GLU A 109 -7.29 0.18 0.03
N GLY A 110 -5.99 0.48 0.18
CA GLY A 110 -5.49 1.83 0.44
C GLY A 110 -5.58 2.32 1.88
N GLY A 111 -6.43 1.72 2.73
CA GLY A 111 -6.58 2.07 4.14
C GLY A 111 -5.39 1.65 5.01
N ALA A 112 -5.22 2.32 6.15
CA ALA A 112 -4.41 1.78 7.24
C ALA A 112 -5.21 0.64 7.88
N SER A 113 -4.65 -0.56 7.93
CA SER A 113 -5.25 -1.68 8.66
C SER A 113 -4.95 -1.52 10.16
N PRO A 114 -5.85 -1.88 11.08
CA PRO A 114 -5.51 -1.97 12.50
C PRO A 114 -4.39 -3.00 12.77
N HIS A 115 -4.12 -3.88 11.80
CA HIS A 115 -3.06 -4.88 11.84
C HIS A 115 -1.73 -4.39 11.26
N ASP A 116 -1.68 -3.17 10.70
CA ASP A 116 -0.45 -2.60 10.14
C ASP A 116 0.56 -2.31 11.26
N ILE A 117 1.78 -2.81 11.10
CA ILE A 117 2.91 -2.40 11.92
C ILE A 117 3.37 -1.03 11.42
N VAL A 118 3.21 -0.01 12.27
CA VAL A 118 3.61 1.35 11.95
C VAL A 118 5.13 1.43 11.84
N THR A 119 5.60 1.83 10.67
CA THR A 119 7.03 2.08 10.41
C THR A 119 7.31 3.57 10.35
N THR A 120 8.43 3.97 10.95
CA THR A 120 8.97 5.33 10.88
C THR A 120 10.45 5.23 10.50
N PRO A 121 10.86 5.65 9.28
CA PRO A 121 10.04 6.20 8.20
C PRO A 121 9.01 5.22 7.63
N LYS A 122 7.90 5.76 7.09
CA LYS A 122 6.84 4.95 6.48
C LYS A 122 7.39 4.14 5.30
N HIS A 123 6.78 2.97 5.08
CA HIS A 123 7.03 2.10 3.93
C HIS A 123 8.44 1.52 3.85
N ARG A 124 9.11 1.42 5.00
CA ARG A 124 10.38 0.74 5.14
C ARG A 124 10.20 -0.70 5.60
N PRO A 125 11.10 -1.61 5.20
CA PRO A 125 11.14 -2.95 5.76
C PRO A 125 11.44 -2.90 7.26
N THR A 126 10.69 -3.69 8.04
CA THR A 126 11.06 -4.07 9.41
C THR A 126 11.95 -5.32 9.37
N ASP A 127 12.71 -5.59 10.43
CA ASP A 127 13.57 -6.78 10.48
C ASP A 127 12.78 -8.09 10.38
N ALA A 128 11.65 -8.20 11.08
CA ALA A 128 10.74 -9.34 10.95
C ALA A 128 10.23 -9.53 9.51
N ALA A 129 9.96 -8.45 8.78
CA ALA A 129 9.54 -8.55 7.38
C ALA A 129 10.66 -9.10 6.48
N ARG A 130 11.93 -8.77 6.76
CA ARG A 130 13.08 -9.33 6.04
C ARG A 130 13.30 -10.80 6.39
N GLU A 131 13.05 -11.16 7.64
CA GLU A 131 13.14 -12.54 8.11
C GLU A 131 12.12 -13.43 7.39
N VAL A 132 10.88 -12.96 7.20
CA VAL A 132 9.87 -13.67 6.41
C VAL A 132 10.36 -13.92 4.97
N LEU A 133 10.93 -12.92 4.30
CA LEU A 133 11.50 -13.12 2.96
C LEU A 133 12.65 -14.12 2.97
N THR A 134 13.53 -14.05 3.98
CA THR A 134 14.68 -14.97 4.13
C THR A 134 14.22 -16.41 4.33
N GLN A 135 13.18 -16.64 5.14
CA GLN A 135 12.57 -17.96 5.36
C GLN A 135 12.05 -18.58 4.06
N LEU A 136 11.55 -17.74 3.14
CA LEU A 136 11.04 -18.15 1.83
C LEU A 136 12.15 -18.27 0.76
N GLY A 137 13.41 -18.00 1.12
CA GLY A 137 14.55 -17.99 0.17
C GLY A 137 14.55 -16.80 -0.78
N ILE A 138 13.80 -15.73 -0.48
CA ILE A 138 13.69 -14.54 -1.31
C ILE A 138 14.81 -13.56 -0.94
N GLU A 139 15.84 -13.47 -1.78
CA GLU A 139 17.00 -12.59 -1.56
C GLU A 139 16.73 -11.12 -1.93
N SER A 140 15.90 -10.90 -2.96
CA SER A 140 15.51 -9.58 -3.45
C SER A 140 13.99 -9.49 -3.58
N PRO A 141 13.36 -8.36 -3.25
CA PRO A 141 11.91 -8.21 -3.39
C PRO A 141 11.45 -8.14 -4.85
N GLU A 142 12.34 -7.74 -5.76
CA GLU A 142 12.04 -7.67 -7.19
C GLU A 142 11.87 -9.07 -7.77
N PRO A 143 10.89 -9.29 -8.67
CA PRO A 143 10.71 -10.59 -9.28
C PRO A 143 11.91 -10.98 -10.15
N PRO A 144 12.23 -12.28 -10.27
CA PRO A 144 13.31 -12.75 -11.13
C PRO A 144 13.16 -12.24 -12.57
N GLY A 145 14.22 -11.63 -13.11
CA GLY A 145 14.25 -11.12 -14.49
C GLY A 145 13.49 -9.82 -14.72
N TRP A 146 12.92 -9.20 -13.68
CA TRP A 146 12.28 -7.89 -13.82
C TRP A 146 13.30 -6.79 -14.11
N VAL A 147 12.94 -5.88 -15.02
CA VAL A 147 13.73 -4.71 -15.35
C VAL A 147 12.92 -3.46 -15.01
N PRO A 148 13.49 -2.51 -14.27
CA PRO A 148 12.79 -1.28 -13.93
C PRO A 148 12.41 -0.50 -15.20
N PRO A 149 11.18 0.05 -15.26
CA PRO A 149 10.78 0.86 -16.39
C PRO A 149 11.70 2.09 -16.50
N PRO A 150 11.98 2.57 -17.73
CA PRO A 150 12.81 3.74 -17.92
C PRO A 150 12.20 4.95 -17.18
N PRO A 151 13.03 5.84 -16.61
CA PRO A 151 12.52 7.07 -16.02
C PRO A 151 11.72 7.85 -17.07
N PRO A 152 10.60 8.49 -16.68
CA PRO A 152 9.88 9.35 -17.61
C PRO A 152 10.85 10.42 -18.16
N PRO A 153 10.72 10.82 -19.44
CA PRO A 153 11.55 11.87 -19.99
C PRO A 153 11.40 13.11 -19.12
N VAL A 154 12.51 13.61 -18.57
CA VAL A 154 12.52 14.87 -17.83
C VAL A 154 11.99 15.96 -18.77
N PRO A 155 10.87 16.62 -18.46
CA PRO A 155 10.44 17.76 -19.25
C PRO A 155 11.56 18.79 -19.18
N VAL A 156 12.09 19.17 -20.35
CA VAL A 156 13.02 20.30 -20.45
C VAL A 156 12.20 21.53 -20.10
N VAL A 157 12.19 21.88 -18.81
CA VAL A 157 11.63 23.13 -18.34
C VAL A 157 12.56 24.21 -18.87
N THR A 158 12.19 24.81 -20.01
CA THR A 158 12.78 26.08 -20.42
C THR A 158 12.55 27.04 -19.27
N ALA A 159 13.66 27.52 -18.68
CA ALA A 159 13.59 28.48 -17.59
C ALA A 159 12.69 29.65 -18.04
N PRO A 160 11.65 30.01 -17.26
CA PRO A 160 10.84 31.16 -17.61
C PRO A 160 11.76 32.38 -17.68
N PRO A 161 11.62 33.26 -18.70
CA PRO A 161 12.44 34.46 -18.77
C PRO A 161 12.25 35.24 -17.48
N VAL A 162 13.37 35.58 -16.83
CA VAL A 162 13.38 36.39 -15.61
C VAL A 162 12.68 37.71 -15.94
N LYS A 163 11.43 37.87 -15.46
CA LYS A 163 10.72 39.14 -15.59
C LYS A 163 11.51 40.18 -14.83
N ALA A 164 12.02 41.18 -15.54
CA ALA A 164 12.65 42.35 -14.94
C ALA A 164 11.69 42.95 -13.91
N VAL A 165 12.14 43.00 -12.65
CA VAL A 165 11.41 43.64 -11.56
C VAL A 165 11.36 45.13 -11.87
N ARG A 166 10.20 45.63 -12.32
CA ARG A 166 9.96 47.07 -12.39
C ARG A 166 9.86 47.61 -10.98
N VAL A 167 10.84 48.41 -10.59
CA VAL A 167 10.81 49.21 -9.36
C VAL A 167 9.58 50.12 -9.42
N ARG A 168 8.60 49.90 -8.54
CA ARG A 168 7.47 50.81 -8.37
C ARG A 168 7.87 51.96 -7.46
N ALA A 169 7.58 53.18 -7.90
CA ALA A 169 7.67 54.39 -7.08
C ALA A 169 6.84 54.26 -5.79
N PRO A 170 7.27 54.88 -4.68
CA PRO A 170 6.61 54.76 -3.39
C PRO A 170 5.20 55.37 -3.45
N ARG A 171 4.21 54.61 -2.96
CA ARG A 171 2.80 55.01 -2.92
C ARG A 171 2.48 55.57 -1.54
N ALA A 172 1.80 56.71 -1.50
CA ALA A 172 1.33 57.38 -0.28
C ALA A 172 0.46 56.45 0.61
N PRO A 173 0.48 56.63 1.95
CA PRO A 173 -0.20 55.73 2.88
C PRO A 173 -1.73 55.82 2.74
N LYS A 174 -2.38 54.65 2.71
CA LYS A 174 -3.84 54.51 2.80
C LYS A 174 -4.29 54.38 4.26
N PRO A 175 -5.49 54.85 4.63
CA PRO A 175 -6.02 54.73 5.98
C PRO A 175 -6.27 53.26 6.37
N ALA A 176 -6.09 52.96 7.66
CA ALA A 176 -6.24 51.64 8.26
C ALA A 176 -7.71 51.15 8.18
N VAL A 177 -7.89 49.94 7.66
CA VAL A 177 -9.17 49.22 7.70
C VAL A 177 -9.25 48.46 9.02
N VAL A 178 -10.27 48.78 9.82
CA VAL A 178 -10.64 48.09 11.05
C VAL A 178 -11.00 46.64 10.73
N ARG A 179 -10.27 45.68 11.32
CA ARG A 179 -10.58 44.25 11.22
C ARG A 179 -11.84 43.96 12.05
N LYS A 180 -12.82 43.29 11.44
CA LYS A 180 -13.97 42.71 12.16
C LYS A 180 -13.48 41.58 13.09
N PRO A 181 -14.01 41.46 14.32
CA PRO A 181 -13.66 40.36 15.20
C PRO A 181 -14.18 39.02 14.67
N GLU A 182 -13.40 37.96 14.89
CA GLU A 182 -13.74 36.58 14.56
C GLU A 182 -14.97 36.11 15.35
N PRO A 183 -15.86 35.29 14.77
CA PRO A 183 -17.08 34.85 15.44
C PRO A 183 -16.74 33.87 16.58
N VAL A 184 -17.09 34.26 17.80
CA VAL A 184 -17.05 33.40 18.99
C VAL A 184 -18.14 32.33 18.84
N THR A 185 -17.73 31.07 18.77
CA THR A 185 -18.66 29.94 18.74
C THR A 185 -19.09 29.62 20.17
N ASN A 186 -20.38 29.72 20.48
CA ASN A 186 -20.91 29.34 21.78
C ASN A 186 -20.94 27.81 21.89
N VAL A 187 -20.46 27.26 23.01
CA VAL A 187 -20.38 25.81 23.24
C VAL A 187 -21.34 25.43 24.38
N CYS A 188 -22.08 24.33 24.23
CA CYS A 188 -23.02 23.86 25.22
C CYS A 188 -22.29 23.38 26.49
N PRO A 189 -22.63 23.89 27.70
CA PRO A 189 -21.94 23.50 28.93
C PRO A 189 -22.28 22.07 29.39
N ARG A 190 -23.32 21.44 28.82
CA ARG A 190 -23.74 20.07 29.19
C ARG A 190 -23.10 18.99 28.33
N CYS A 191 -23.00 19.20 27.02
CA CYS A 191 -22.51 18.19 26.09
C CYS A 191 -21.30 18.64 25.25
N PHE A 192 -20.82 19.87 25.46
CA PHE A 192 -19.66 20.46 24.80
C PHE A 192 -19.73 20.53 23.25
N MET A 193 -20.92 20.37 22.66
CA MET A 193 -21.14 20.64 21.23
C MET A 193 -21.39 22.13 20.96
N ALA A 194 -21.05 22.57 19.74
CA ALA A 194 -21.31 23.93 19.29
C ALA A 194 -22.83 24.21 19.27
N ILE A 195 -23.25 25.32 19.89
CA ILE A 195 -24.64 25.75 19.90
C ILE A 195 -24.91 26.55 18.62
N PRO A 196 -25.90 26.16 17.80
CA PRO A 196 -26.31 26.96 16.64
C PRO A 196 -26.86 28.32 17.08
N ALA A 197 -26.99 29.27 16.15
CA ALA A 197 -27.43 30.64 16.43
C ALA A 197 -28.83 30.75 17.09
N THR A 198 -29.60 29.66 17.10
CA THR A 198 -30.90 29.53 17.78
C THR A 198 -30.79 29.49 19.30
N GLY A 199 -29.60 29.29 19.86
CA GLY A 199 -29.35 29.31 21.30
C GLY A 199 -29.76 28.04 22.06
N ILE A 200 -30.31 27.04 21.37
CA ILE A 200 -30.74 25.76 21.93
C ILE A 200 -29.82 24.66 21.39
N CYS A 201 -29.34 23.79 22.28
CA CYS A 201 -28.50 22.66 21.87
C CYS A 201 -29.37 21.51 21.38
N ASP A 202 -29.16 21.08 20.13
CA ASP A 202 -29.93 20.00 19.49
C ASP A 202 -29.91 18.67 20.26
N ASN A 203 -28.90 18.45 21.12
CA ASN A 203 -28.75 17.22 21.89
C ASN A 203 -29.26 17.33 23.34
N CYS A 204 -29.45 18.53 23.88
CA CYS A 204 -29.89 18.72 25.27
C CYS A 204 -31.29 19.32 25.42
N GLY A 205 -31.83 19.92 24.35
CA GLY A 205 -33.14 20.58 24.35
C GLY A 205 -33.12 21.97 25.00
#